data_AF-A0A0F9GRK7-F1
#
_entry.id   AF-A0A0F9GRK7-F1
#
_cell.length_a   1.000
_cell.length_b   1.000
_cell.length_c   1.000
_cell.angle_alpha   90.00
_cell.angle_beta   90.00
_cell.angle_gamma   90.00
#
_symmetry.space_group_name_H-M   'P 1'
#
loop_
_entity.id
_entity.type
_entity.pdbx_description
1 polymer ?
#
loop_
_entity_poly.entity_id
_entity_poly.type
_entity_poly.pdbx_seq_one_letter_code
_entity_poly.pdbx_strand_id
1 'polypeptide(L)'
;MASNGIQYVSGGGATVDGITVMSGGDITITPPRNVVIASGSLMINETNNVKMTIGLTINQGAADNEIISFKSSDVDHPMTDNAEADTFGYISKVEGTSGGMALAGFKDADGAPGYAFLFLARLGEAADTTHTTAGIGVTHIQSSITDGSVNITALASGGNAFVVENKGTAEFIVDGAGNLYANAGTTTTAVTVFDEEDDLALVRVLDIAKSKVSSRGFIESEFDRFLKYNENDLVEAGIIGAPLAEGGLICITRLQQLHNGALTQLGNKLSRLEATLVALEERNARL
;
A
#
# COMPACT_ATOMS: atom_id res chain seq x y z
N MET A 1 -47.85 2.53 -45.56
CA MET A 1 -46.87 1.61 -44.96
C MET A 1 -45.58 2.39 -44.81
N ALA A 2 -45.17 2.71 -43.59
CA ALA A 2 -43.85 3.33 -43.38
C ALA A 2 -42.81 2.28 -43.79
N SER A 3 -41.95 2.59 -44.76
CA SER A 3 -40.89 1.67 -45.12
C SER A 3 -39.94 1.56 -43.93
N ASN A 4 -39.65 0.35 -43.50
CA ASN A 4 -38.52 0.03 -42.61
C ASN A 4 -37.22 0.22 -43.40
N GLY A 5 -36.95 1.44 -43.84
CA GLY A 5 -35.82 1.79 -44.67
C GLY A 5 -34.53 1.56 -43.90
N ILE A 6 -33.94 0.38 -44.05
CA ILE A 6 -32.54 0.16 -43.74
C ILE A 6 -31.76 1.19 -44.57
N GLN A 7 -31.13 2.15 -43.89
CA GLN A 7 -30.28 3.13 -44.55
C GLN A 7 -29.02 2.40 -45.04
N TYR A 8 -29.04 1.90 -46.26
CA TYR A 8 -27.86 1.38 -46.93
C TYR A 8 -26.95 2.55 -47.28
N VAL A 9 -25.96 2.80 -46.43
CA VAL A 9 -24.84 3.67 -46.76
C VAL A 9 -23.82 2.84 -47.55
N SER A 10 -23.88 2.93 -48.89
CA SER A 10 -22.84 2.38 -49.76
C SER A 10 -21.82 3.47 -50.11
N GLY A 11 -20.56 3.29 -49.71
CA GLY A 11 -19.44 4.20 -50.02
C GLY A 11 -18.72 4.71 -48.77
N GLY A 12 -17.41 4.98 -48.87
CA GLY A 12 -16.61 5.49 -47.76
C GLY A 12 -17.01 6.91 -47.37
N GLY A 13 -17.57 7.07 -46.17
CA GLY A 13 -17.74 8.38 -45.52
C GLY A 13 -19.14 9.02 -45.58
N ALA A 14 -20.23 8.30 -45.28
CA ALA A 14 -21.47 8.99 -44.94
C ALA A 14 -21.55 9.33 -43.46
N THR A 15 -21.97 10.56 -43.17
CA THR A 15 -22.36 11.03 -41.84
C THR A 15 -23.85 10.79 -41.66
N VAL A 16 -24.24 10.09 -40.60
CA VAL A 16 -25.63 9.92 -40.19
C VAL A 16 -25.82 10.62 -38.86
N ASP A 17 -26.79 11.52 -38.78
CA ASP A 17 -27.14 12.21 -37.53
C ASP A 17 -28.13 11.35 -36.75
N GLY A 18 -27.61 10.65 -35.74
CA GLY A 18 -28.35 9.70 -34.92
C GLY A 18 -28.61 8.35 -35.62
N ILE A 19 -28.28 7.26 -34.93
CA ILE A 19 -28.66 5.90 -35.35
C ILE A 19 -29.25 5.20 -34.12
N THR A 20 -30.50 4.74 -34.23
CA THR A 20 -31.11 3.85 -33.25
C THR A 20 -31.27 2.47 -33.87
N VAL A 21 -30.57 1.48 -33.32
CA VAL A 21 -30.67 0.09 -33.77
C VAL A 21 -31.55 -0.68 -32.77
N MET A 22 -32.70 -1.17 -33.24
CA MET A 22 -33.55 -2.10 -32.48
C MET A 22 -33.31 -3.51 -33.04
N SER A 23 -32.41 -4.26 -32.42
CA SER A 23 -32.07 -5.63 -32.84
C SER A 23 -32.38 -6.62 -31.73
N GLY A 24 -32.91 -7.80 -32.10
CA GLY A 24 -33.04 -8.95 -31.19
C GLY A 24 -31.78 -9.83 -31.14
N GLY A 25 -30.72 -9.46 -31.86
CA GLY A 25 -29.43 -10.13 -31.89
C GLY A 25 -28.28 -9.14 -32.02
N ASP A 26 -27.08 -9.64 -32.32
CA ASP A 26 -25.85 -8.86 -32.25
C ASP A 26 -25.78 -7.72 -33.28
N ILE A 27 -25.12 -6.63 -32.89
CA ILE A 27 -24.68 -5.58 -33.82
C ILE A 27 -23.25 -5.89 -34.25
N THR A 28 -23.08 -6.34 -35.49
CA THR A 28 -21.78 -6.76 -36.03
C THR A 28 -21.23 -5.75 -37.03
N ILE A 29 -19.94 -5.40 -36.89
CA ILE A 29 -19.21 -4.53 -37.84
C ILE A 29 -18.30 -5.42 -38.71
N THR A 30 -18.56 -5.41 -40.02
CA THR A 30 -17.82 -6.21 -41.01
C THR A 30 -17.31 -5.31 -42.15
N PRO A 31 -16.02 -5.39 -42.55
CA PRO A 31 -14.96 -6.19 -41.93
C PRO A 31 -14.68 -5.73 -40.49
N PRO A 32 -14.11 -6.59 -39.64
CA PRO A 32 -13.82 -6.23 -38.25
C PRO A 32 -12.90 -5.01 -38.23
N ARG A 33 -13.41 -3.91 -37.68
CA ARG A 33 -12.68 -2.66 -37.46
C ARG A 33 -13.07 -2.11 -36.09
N ASN A 34 -12.32 -1.12 -35.64
CA ASN A 34 -12.57 -0.45 -34.38
C ASN A 34 -13.90 0.33 -34.42
N VAL A 35 -14.68 0.25 -33.33
CA VAL A 35 -15.70 1.26 -33.01
C VAL A 35 -14.97 2.44 -32.40
N VAL A 36 -15.14 3.63 -32.97
CA VAL A 36 -14.51 4.86 -32.47
C VAL A 36 -15.60 5.84 -32.06
N ILE A 37 -15.65 6.17 -30.78
CA ILE A 37 -16.44 7.27 -30.26
C ILE A 37 -15.50 8.47 -30.20
N ALA A 38 -15.52 9.30 -31.25
CA ALA A 38 -14.57 10.40 -31.41
C ALA A 38 -14.81 11.55 -30.41
N SER A 39 -16.05 11.69 -29.93
CA SER A 39 -16.46 12.64 -28.90
C SER A 39 -17.65 12.08 -28.13
N GLY A 40 -17.85 12.52 -26.88
CA GLY A 40 -18.92 12.03 -26.00
C GLY A 40 -18.53 10.80 -25.20
N SER A 41 -19.53 10.07 -24.71
CA SER A 41 -19.33 8.92 -23.81
C SER A 41 -20.03 7.66 -24.31
N LEU A 42 -19.47 6.50 -23.96
CA LEU A 42 -20.16 5.22 -24.01
C LEU A 42 -20.91 5.02 -22.70
N MET A 43 -22.22 4.88 -22.77
CA MET A 43 -23.06 4.63 -21.60
C MET A 43 -23.75 3.27 -21.75
N ILE A 44 -23.54 2.37 -20.79
CA ILE A 44 -24.19 1.07 -20.72
C ILE A 44 -25.23 1.11 -19.61
N ASN A 45 -26.50 0.92 -19.97
CA ASN A 45 -27.65 0.99 -19.06
C ASN A 45 -27.72 2.31 -18.26
N GLU A 46 -27.22 3.39 -18.86
CA GLU A 46 -27.22 4.74 -18.31
C GLU A 46 -27.49 5.73 -19.44
N THR A 47 -28.06 6.89 -19.12
CA THR A 47 -28.37 7.96 -20.08
C THR A 47 -27.75 9.30 -19.69
N ASN A 48 -27.23 9.42 -18.47
CA ASN A 48 -26.57 10.65 -18.03
C ASN A 48 -25.52 10.39 -16.96
N ASN A 49 -24.34 11.02 -17.11
CA ASN A 49 -23.35 11.13 -16.04
C ASN A 49 -22.83 12.57 -16.00
N VAL A 50 -23.45 13.40 -15.15
CA VAL A 50 -23.14 14.84 -15.06
C VAL A 50 -21.72 15.15 -14.56
N LYS A 51 -20.99 14.14 -14.08
CA LYS A 51 -19.60 14.25 -13.61
C LYS A 51 -18.57 13.77 -14.64
N MET A 52 -19.02 13.35 -15.83
CA MET A 52 -18.16 12.85 -16.89
C MET A 52 -18.57 13.41 -18.26
N THR A 53 -17.70 14.21 -18.87
CA THR A 53 -17.96 14.79 -20.21
C THR A 53 -17.67 13.80 -21.35
N ILE A 54 -16.61 13.00 -21.22
CA ILE A 54 -16.15 11.99 -22.19
C ILE A 54 -15.65 10.78 -21.39
N GLY A 55 -16.00 9.56 -21.81
CA GLY A 55 -15.55 8.33 -21.14
C GLY A 55 -16.52 7.16 -21.24
N LEU A 56 -16.39 6.20 -20.34
CA LEU A 56 -17.23 5.01 -20.21
C LEU A 56 -17.96 5.03 -18.88
N THR A 57 -19.29 4.94 -18.91
CA THR A 57 -20.13 4.71 -17.73
C THR A 57 -20.86 3.38 -17.88
N ILE A 58 -20.72 2.49 -16.90
CA ILE A 58 -21.42 1.21 -16.82
C ILE A 58 -22.31 1.23 -15.58
N ASN A 59 -23.62 1.04 -15.77
CA ASN A 59 -24.57 0.93 -14.67
C ASN A 59 -25.13 -0.50 -14.66
N GLN A 60 -24.63 -1.37 -13.79
CA GLN A 60 -25.11 -2.75 -13.69
C GLN A 60 -26.45 -2.90 -12.94
N GLY A 61 -27.09 -1.78 -12.57
CA GLY A 61 -28.31 -1.79 -11.78
C GLY A 61 -28.10 -2.49 -10.42
N ALA A 62 -29.05 -3.34 -10.06
CA ALA A 62 -29.01 -4.10 -8.81
C ALA A 62 -28.17 -5.39 -8.88
N ALA A 63 -27.51 -5.68 -10.01
CA ALA A 63 -26.64 -6.84 -10.10
C ALA A 63 -25.43 -6.69 -9.17
N ASP A 64 -24.96 -7.81 -8.62
CA ASP A 64 -23.88 -7.86 -7.61
C ASP A 64 -22.62 -8.58 -8.11
N ASN A 65 -22.66 -9.16 -9.31
CA ASN A 65 -21.53 -9.85 -9.94
C ASN A 65 -20.53 -8.86 -10.56
N GLU A 66 -19.61 -9.37 -11.40
CA GLU A 66 -18.55 -8.59 -12.03
C GLU A 66 -19.12 -7.50 -12.95
N ILE A 67 -18.74 -6.25 -12.71
CA ILE A 67 -19.09 -5.13 -13.61
C ILE A 67 -18.17 -5.09 -14.84
N ILE A 68 -16.92 -5.54 -14.65
CA ILE A 68 -15.91 -5.75 -15.69
C ILE A 68 -15.20 -7.06 -15.38
N SER A 69 -15.08 -7.93 -16.38
CA SER A 69 -14.32 -9.18 -16.30
C SER A 69 -13.26 -9.20 -17.39
N PHE A 70 -12.05 -9.59 -17.01
CA PHE A 70 -10.92 -9.79 -17.91
C PHE A 70 -10.68 -11.28 -18.11
N LYS A 71 -10.95 -11.76 -19.32
CA LYS A 71 -10.89 -13.18 -19.66
C LYS A 71 -9.81 -13.47 -20.68
N SER A 72 -9.24 -14.68 -20.62
CA SER A 72 -8.29 -15.18 -21.61
C SER A 72 -8.33 -16.71 -21.63
N SER A 73 -8.37 -17.30 -22.82
CA SER A 73 -8.27 -18.76 -23.00
C SER A 73 -6.93 -19.34 -22.60
N ASP A 74 -5.91 -18.50 -22.39
CA ASP A 74 -4.58 -18.90 -21.94
C ASP A 74 -4.47 -19.01 -20.41
N VAL A 75 -5.57 -18.75 -19.68
CA VAL A 75 -5.65 -18.82 -18.23
C VAL A 75 -6.67 -19.90 -17.85
N ASP A 76 -6.30 -20.77 -16.90
CA ASP A 76 -7.19 -21.80 -16.34
C ASP A 76 -6.93 -21.95 -14.84
N HIS A 77 -7.33 -20.95 -14.05
CA HIS A 77 -7.06 -20.97 -12.62
C HIS A 77 -8.06 -21.86 -11.85
N PRO A 78 -7.67 -22.53 -10.75
CA PRO A 78 -8.55 -23.47 -10.05
C PRO A 78 -9.61 -22.80 -9.15
N MET A 79 -9.54 -21.48 -8.92
CA MET A 79 -10.38 -20.73 -7.96
C MET A 79 -11.79 -20.42 -8.49
N THR A 80 -12.54 -21.45 -8.88
CA THR A 80 -13.83 -21.31 -9.59
C THR A 80 -15.01 -20.85 -8.72
N ASP A 81 -14.89 -20.94 -7.40
CA ASP A 81 -15.85 -20.34 -6.48
C ASP A 81 -15.78 -18.79 -6.48
N ASN A 82 -14.68 -18.22 -6.99
CA ASN A 82 -14.42 -16.78 -6.99
C ASN A 82 -14.61 -16.12 -8.35
N ALA A 83 -14.26 -16.80 -9.44
CA ALA A 83 -14.44 -16.34 -10.82
C ALA A 83 -14.40 -17.55 -11.77
N GLU A 84 -14.93 -17.43 -12.98
CA GLU A 84 -14.78 -18.49 -14.01
C GLU A 84 -13.28 -18.75 -14.28
N ALA A 85 -12.91 -20.00 -14.58
CA ALA A 85 -11.51 -20.44 -14.61
C ALA A 85 -10.61 -19.66 -15.59
N ASP A 86 -11.19 -19.13 -16.67
CA ASP A 86 -10.53 -18.32 -17.69
C ASP A 86 -10.56 -16.81 -17.40
N THR A 87 -10.91 -16.39 -16.18
CA THR A 87 -10.96 -14.99 -15.75
C THR A 87 -9.71 -14.61 -14.96
N PHE A 88 -8.81 -13.83 -15.55
CA PHE A 88 -7.57 -13.44 -14.86
C PHE A 88 -7.69 -12.18 -13.99
N GLY A 89 -8.83 -11.49 -14.04
CA GLY A 89 -9.14 -10.40 -13.11
C GLY A 89 -10.54 -9.84 -13.31
N TYR A 90 -11.03 -9.12 -12.30
CA TYR A 90 -12.32 -8.44 -12.38
C TYR A 90 -12.37 -7.17 -11.55
N ILE A 91 -13.40 -6.36 -11.81
CA ILE A 91 -13.89 -5.31 -10.93
C ILE A 91 -15.33 -5.64 -10.53
N SER A 92 -15.67 -5.53 -9.25
CA SER A 92 -17.01 -5.80 -8.73
C SER A 92 -17.36 -4.94 -7.51
N LYS A 93 -18.61 -5.02 -7.06
CA LYS A 93 -19.03 -4.42 -5.78
C LYS A 93 -18.51 -5.25 -4.60
N VAL A 94 -18.08 -4.59 -3.53
CA VAL A 94 -17.74 -5.28 -2.27
C VAL A 94 -19.01 -5.68 -1.53
N GLU A 95 -19.97 -4.75 -1.45
CA GLU A 95 -21.29 -4.99 -0.87
C GLU A 95 -22.39 -4.68 -1.88
N GLY A 96 -23.40 -5.55 -1.97
CA GLY A 96 -24.47 -5.41 -2.96
C GLY A 96 -25.27 -4.11 -2.83
N THR A 97 -25.59 -3.70 -1.59
CA THR A 97 -26.39 -2.49 -1.31
C THR A 97 -25.54 -1.25 -1.07
N SER A 98 -24.42 -1.38 -0.37
CA SER A 98 -23.60 -0.25 0.08
C SER A 98 -22.51 0.15 -0.93
N GLY A 99 -22.26 -0.69 -1.93
CA GLY A 99 -21.24 -0.46 -2.95
C GLY A 99 -19.84 -0.82 -2.45
N GLY A 100 -18.88 0.06 -2.72
CA GLY A 100 -17.45 -0.25 -2.62
C GLY A 100 -16.94 -0.97 -3.87
N MET A 101 -15.63 -0.94 -4.09
CA MET A 101 -14.99 -1.53 -5.27
C MET A 101 -13.99 -2.59 -4.84
N ALA A 102 -14.16 -3.80 -5.37
CA ALA A 102 -13.15 -4.84 -5.34
C ALA A 102 -12.40 -4.84 -6.68
N LEU A 103 -11.08 -4.99 -6.60
CA LEU A 103 -10.22 -5.27 -7.73
C LEU A 103 -9.46 -6.55 -7.42
N ALA A 104 -9.67 -7.59 -8.24
CA ALA A 104 -9.09 -8.90 -8.03
C ALA A 104 -8.24 -9.32 -9.22
N GLY A 105 -7.15 -10.03 -8.94
CA GLY A 105 -6.30 -10.66 -9.94
C GLY A 105 -6.11 -12.13 -9.60
N PHE A 106 -6.19 -12.97 -10.63
CA PHE A 106 -6.01 -14.41 -10.54
C PHE A 106 -4.84 -14.83 -11.42
N LYS A 107 -4.09 -15.83 -10.97
CA LYS A 107 -3.00 -16.42 -11.72
C LYS A 107 -3.04 -17.93 -11.55
N ASP A 108 -2.87 -18.63 -12.66
CA ASP A 108 -2.71 -20.07 -12.68
C ASP A 108 -1.32 -20.52 -12.16
N ALA A 109 -1.23 -21.74 -11.66
CA ALA A 109 -0.05 -22.36 -11.08
C ALA A 109 1.03 -22.73 -12.11
N ASP A 110 0.69 -22.82 -13.40
CA ASP A 110 1.58 -23.34 -14.44
C ASP A 110 2.70 -22.37 -14.89
N GLY A 111 2.69 -21.14 -14.38
CA GLY A 111 3.75 -20.14 -14.61
C GLY A 111 4.77 -20.03 -13.47
N ALA A 112 5.78 -19.16 -13.64
CA ALA A 112 6.73 -18.85 -12.57
C ALA A 112 6.02 -18.36 -11.30
N PRO A 113 6.56 -18.65 -10.10
CA PRO A 113 6.09 -18.03 -8.86
C PRO A 113 6.16 -16.51 -9.01
N GLY A 114 5.05 -15.82 -8.81
CA GLY A 114 4.94 -14.41 -9.15
C GLY A 114 3.63 -13.80 -8.70
N TYR A 115 3.31 -12.65 -9.28
CA TYR A 115 2.22 -11.81 -8.84
C TYR A 115 0.90 -12.24 -9.48
N ALA A 116 -0.12 -12.55 -8.68
CA ALA A 116 -1.51 -12.59 -9.14
C ALA A 116 -2.09 -11.18 -9.30
N PHE A 117 -1.54 -10.21 -8.56
CA PHE A 117 -1.89 -8.81 -8.63
C PHE A 117 -0.65 -7.95 -8.37
N LEU A 118 -0.47 -6.86 -9.13
CA LEU A 118 0.71 -6.02 -9.04
C LEU A 118 0.36 -4.54 -9.19
N PHE A 119 0.68 -3.75 -8.16
CA PHE A 119 0.66 -2.28 -8.23
C PHE A 119 2.01 -1.76 -8.73
N LEU A 120 2.01 -1.06 -9.87
CA LEU A 120 3.22 -0.41 -10.41
C LEU A 120 2.99 1.09 -10.59
N ALA A 121 3.85 1.90 -10.01
CA ALA A 121 3.95 3.32 -10.28
C ALA A 121 5.36 3.64 -10.83
N ARG A 122 5.42 4.49 -11.86
CA ARG A 122 6.68 4.92 -12.50
C ARG A 122 6.59 6.43 -12.76
N LEU A 123 7.50 7.21 -12.19
CA LEU A 123 7.55 8.66 -12.34
C LEU A 123 8.59 9.04 -13.41
N GLY A 124 8.22 9.94 -14.32
CA GLY A 124 9.07 10.42 -15.42
C GLY A 124 9.92 11.66 -15.07
N GLU A 125 9.94 12.05 -13.80
CA GLU A 125 10.58 13.25 -13.27
C GLU A 125 11.16 13.01 -11.88
N ALA A 126 11.78 14.02 -11.28
CA ALA A 126 12.30 13.93 -9.92
C ALA A 126 11.15 13.77 -8.91
N ALA A 127 11.29 12.84 -7.97
CA ALA A 127 10.31 12.63 -6.91
C ALA A 127 10.29 13.79 -5.92
N ASP A 128 9.13 14.03 -5.32
CA ASP A 128 8.98 14.97 -4.20
C ASP A 128 9.87 14.56 -3.03
N THR A 129 10.59 15.53 -2.46
CA THR A 129 11.51 15.34 -1.33
C THR A 129 10.98 16.00 -0.06
N THR A 130 9.73 16.44 -0.05
CA THR A 130 9.09 17.05 1.12
C THR A 130 8.81 15.98 2.18
N HIS A 131 9.30 16.17 3.41
CA HIS A 131 9.14 15.24 4.53
C HIS A 131 8.26 15.80 5.65
N THR A 132 7.17 16.48 5.25
CA THR A 132 6.10 16.98 6.12
C THR A 132 4.79 16.26 5.79
N THR A 133 3.71 16.56 6.53
CA THR A 133 2.37 16.02 6.25
C THR A 133 1.77 16.42 4.90
N ALA A 134 2.44 17.31 4.14
CA ALA A 134 2.04 17.70 2.79
C ALA A 134 2.85 17.00 1.68
N GLY A 135 3.87 16.22 2.03
CA GLY A 135 4.68 15.49 1.05
C GLY A 135 3.89 14.39 0.34
N ILE A 136 4.25 14.11 -0.92
CA ILE A 136 3.60 13.10 -1.75
C ILE A 136 4.59 12.02 -2.23
N GLY A 137 4.09 10.81 -2.43
CA GLY A 137 4.88 9.68 -2.93
C GLY A 137 4.61 9.35 -4.40
N VAL A 138 5.56 8.66 -5.03
CA VAL A 138 5.37 8.04 -6.37
C VAL A 138 4.20 7.05 -6.36
N THR A 139 3.98 6.38 -5.23
CA THR A 139 2.75 5.63 -4.93
C THR A 139 2.10 6.29 -3.72
N HIS A 140 0.79 6.55 -3.79
CA HIS A 140 0.03 7.22 -2.74
C HIS A 140 -1.24 6.41 -2.45
N ILE A 141 -1.46 6.06 -1.19
CA ILE A 141 -2.67 5.36 -0.72
C ILE A 141 -3.32 6.29 0.30
N GLN A 142 -4.56 6.70 0.02
CA GLN A 142 -5.30 7.64 0.86
C GLN A 142 -6.59 6.99 1.34
N SER A 143 -6.84 7.10 2.65
CA SER A 143 -8.08 6.68 3.28
C SER A 143 -8.79 7.89 3.88
N SER A 144 -10.11 7.94 3.74
CA SER A 144 -10.96 9.02 4.24
C SER A 144 -12.34 8.47 4.57
N ILE A 145 -13.09 9.17 5.41
CA ILE A 145 -14.49 8.84 5.72
C ILE A 145 -15.40 10.00 5.31
N THR A 146 -16.71 9.80 5.28
CA THR A 146 -17.66 10.90 5.06
C THR A 146 -17.59 11.94 6.20
N ASP A 147 -17.81 13.21 5.88
CA ASP A 147 -18.06 14.26 6.87
C ASP A 147 -19.46 14.18 7.51
N GLY A 148 -20.24 13.14 7.18
CA GLY A 148 -21.65 12.99 7.55
C GLY A 148 -22.61 13.70 6.60
N SER A 149 -22.11 14.24 5.48
CA SER A 149 -22.84 15.00 4.49
C SER A 149 -22.31 14.69 3.08
N VAL A 150 -22.07 15.73 2.27
CA VAL A 150 -21.69 15.62 0.85
C VAL A 150 -20.17 15.57 0.62
N ASN A 151 -19.33 15.71 1.66
CA ASN A 151 -17.87 15.69 1.50
C ASN A 151 -17.22 14.54 2.28
N ILE A 152 -15.89 14.57 2.27
CA ILE A 152 -15.01 13.64 3.00
C ILE A 152 -14.26 14.38 4.11
N THR A 153 -13.81 13.62 5.10
CA THR A 153 -12.99 14.09 6.22
C THR A 153 -11.94 13.03 6.59
N ALA A 154 -10.97 13.43 7.41
CA ALA A 154 -9.92 12.55 7.91
C ALA A 154 -10.48 11.47 8.84
N LEU A 155 -9.81 10.32 8.88
CA LEU A 155 -10.07 9.29 9.87
C LEU A 155 -9.73 9.85 11.26
N ALA A 156 -10.52 9.47 12.26
CA ALA A 156 -10.16 9.72 13.65
C ALA A 156 -8.92 8.90 14.04
N SER A 157 -8.24 9.30 15.11
CA SER A 157 -6.95 8.73 15.53
C SER A 157 -6.96 7.21 15.69
N GLY A 158 -8.07 6.60 16.14
CA GLY A 158 -8.20 5.15 16.30
C GLY A 158 -8.78 4.41 15.09
N GLY A 159 -9.05 5.08 13.97
CA GLY A 159 -9.56 4.44 12.76
C GLY A 159 -8.44 3.82 11.95
N ASN A 160 -8.57 2.57 11.52
CA ASN A 160 -7.56 1.91 10.69
C ASN A 160 -7.55 2.51 9.29
N ALA A 161 -6.45 3.16 8.91
CA ALA A 161 -6.29 3.80 7.61
C ALA A 161 -5.79 2.82 6.55
N PHE A 162 -4.88 1.91 6.91
CA PHE A 162 -4.34 0.92 5.99
C PHE A 162 -4.12 -0.40 6.71
N VAL A 163 -4.43 -1.51 6.05
CA VAL A 163 -4.32 -2.86 6.61
C VAL A 163 -3.65 -3.78 5.59
N VAL A 164 -2.66 -4.53 6.05
CA VAL A 164 -2.17 -5.74 5.38
C VAL A 164 -2.80 -6.93 6.07
N GLU A 165 -3.49 -7.76 5.30
CA GLU A 165 -4.25 -8.89 5.81
C GLU A 165 -3.79 -10.21 5.19
N ASN A 166 -3.75 -11.26 6.00
CA ASN A 166 -3.63 -12.64 5.56
C ASN A 166 -4.97 -13.35 5.81
N LYS A 167 -5.78 -13.46 4.75
CA LYS A 167 -7.06 -14.19 4.70
C LYS A 167 -7.90 -14.06 5.99
N GLY A 168 -8.44 -12.88 6.24
CA GLY A 168 -9.29 -12.57 7.41
C GLY A 168 -8.53 -12.17 8.67
N THR A 169 -7.19 -12.22 8.66
CA THR A 169 -6.37 -11.85 9.83
C THR A 169 -5.48 -10.66 9.50
N ALA A 170 -5.68 -9.53 10.19
CA ALA A 170 -4.85 -8.34 10.02
C ALA A 170 -3.44 -8.58 10.58
N GLU A 171 -2.42 -8.35 9.76
CA GLU A 171 -1.01 -8.58 10.11
C GLU A 171 -0.27 -7.26 10.39
N PHE A 172 -0.64 -6.18 9.71
CA PHE A 172 -0.06 -4.86 9.90
C PHE A 172 -1.11 -3.78 9.67
N ILE A 173 -1.13 -2.75 10.51
CA ILE A 173 -2.11 -1.66 10.44
C ILE A 173 -1.40 -0.32 10.64
N VAL A 174 -1.79 0.66 9.84
CA VAL A 174 -1.56 2.08 10.10
C VAL A 174 -2.89 2.72 10.47
N ASP A 175 -2.97 3.40 11.62
CA ASP A 175 -4.18 4.11 12.03
C ASP A 175 -4.23 5.57 11.52
N GLY A 176 -5.33 6.27 11.79
CA GLY A 176 -5.56 7.66 11.38
C GLY A 176 -4.66 8.68 12.06
N ALA A 177 -3.98 8.32 13.16
CA ALA A 177 -2.93 9.13 13.78
C ALA A 177 -1.52 8.78 13.28
N GLY A 178 -1.39 7.74 12.44
CA GLY A 178 -0.11 7.25 11.94
C GLY A 178 0.60 6.27 12.87
N ASN A 179 -0.08 5.74 13.90
CA ASN A 179 0.49 4.68 14.72
C ASN A 179 0.58 3.38 13.90
N LEU A 180 1.63 2.61 14.18
CA LEU A 180 1.88 1.33 13.54
C LEU A 180 1.54 0.19 14.50
N TYR A 181 0.67 -0.71 14.06
CA TYR A 181 0.35 -1.95 14.76
C TYR A 181 0.78 -3.13 13.91
N ALA A 182 1.33 -4.15 14.55
CA ALA A 182 1.64 -5.42 13.91
C ALA A 182 1.09 -6.56 14.75
N ASN A 183 0.70 -7.64 14.09
CA ASN A 183 0.20 -8.82 14.74
C ASN A 183 1.31 -9.47 15.58
N ALA A 184 1.13 -9.47 16.90
CA ALA A 184 2.07 -10.09 17.82
C ALA A 184 1.98 -11.62 17.84
N GLY A 185 0.94 -12.19 17.21
CA GLY A 185 0.65 -13.62 17.24
C GLY A 185 0.35 -14.13 18.65
N THR A 186 -0.20 -15.35 18.74
CA THR A 186 -0.22 -16.13 20.00
C THR A 186 0.83 -17.24 19.99
N THR A 187 1.53 -17.45 18.86
CA THR A 187 2.47 -18.57 18.64
C THR A 187 3.66 -18.24 17.74
N THR A 188 3.67 -17.11 17.03
CA THR A 188 4.79 -16.72 16.16
C THR A 188 4.89 -15.20 16.15
N THR A 189 6.00 -14.70 16.67
CA THR A 189 6.14 -13.34 17.17
C THR A 189 6.84 -12.45 16.16
N ALA A 190 6.07 -11.58 15.49
CA ALA A 190 6.64 -10.51 14.67
C ALA A 190 7.00 -9.27 15.51
N VAL A 191 6.34 -9.10 16.67
CA VAL A 191 6.60 -8.04 17.66
C VAL A 191 6.40 -8.60 19.07
N THR A 192 7.28 -9.50 19.50
CA THR A 192 7.52 -9.66 20.94
C THR A 192 8.96 -9.31 21.22
N VAL A 193 9.15 -8.65 22.36
CA VAL A 193 10.42 -8.63 23.09
C VAL A 193 10.88 -10.08 23.19
N PHE A 194 12.16 -10.41 22.91
CA PHE A 194 12.61 -11.79 23.03
C PHE A 194 12.73 -12.09 24.52
N ASP A 195 11.69 -12.68 25.11
CA ASP A 195 11.60 -12.95 26.54
C ASP A 195 12.39 -14.20 26.97
N GLU A 196 12.80 -15.05 26.02
CA GLU A 196 13.60 -16.27 26.26
C GLU A 196 15.08 -16.16 25.90
N GLU A 197 15.52 -15.11 25.20
CA GLU A 197 16.90 -14.94 24.75
C GLU A 197 17.57 -13.74 25.43
N ASP A 198 18.90 -13.72 25.51
CA ASP A 198 19.63 -12.51 25.90
C ASP A 198 19.48 -11.45 24.78
N ASP A 199 18.44 -10.63 24.89
CA ASP A 199 18.10 -9.53 23.99
C ASP A 199 19.33 -8.67 23.62
N LEU A 200 20.25 -8.47 24.57
CA LEU A 200 21.46 -7.67 24.37
C LEU A 200 22.43 -8.37 23.40
N ALA A 201 22.53 -9.70 23.48
CA ALA A 201 23.37 -10.50 22.59
C ALA A 201 22.83 -10.51 21.14
N LEU A 202 21.50 -10.63 20.97
CA LEU A 202 20.86 -10.59 19.65
C LEU A 202 20.98 -9.22 18.99
N VAL A 203 20.83 -8.14 19.77
CA VAL A 203 21.05 -6.76 19.29
C VAL A 203 22.50 -6.56 18.83
N ARG A 204 23.48 -7.09 19.58
CA ARG A 204 24.89 -7.01 19.20
C ARG A 204 25.20 -7.78 17.92
N VAL A 205 24.58 -8.94 17.72
CA VAL A 205 24.72 -9.74 16.49
C VAL A 205 24.10 -9.00 15.30
N LEU A 206 22.97 -8.33 15.49
CA LEU A 206 22.33 -7.51 14.46
C LEU A 206 23.21 -6.30 14.06
N ASP A 207 23.83 -5.62 15.01
CA ASP A 207 24.76 -4.52 14.74
C ASP A 207 26.03 -4.99 14.02
N ILE A 208 26.54 -6.18 14.37
CA ILE A 208 27.65 -6.82 13.64
C ILE A 208 27.22 -7.21 12.22
N ALA A 209 25.99 -7.67 12.03
CA ALA A 209 25.47 -8.00 10.70
C ALA A 209 25.27 -6.74 9.84
N LYS A 210 24.77 -5.65 10.41
CA LYS A 210 24.58 -4.36 9.73
C LYS A 210 25.89 -3.65 9.41
N SER A 211 26.88 -3.71 10.30
CA SER A 211 28.22 -3.15 10.05
C SER A 211 28.99 -3.87 8.94
N LYS A 212 28.64 -5.12 8.63
CA LYS A 212 29.17 -5.85 7.46
C LYS A 212 28.56 -5.39 6.12
N VAL A 213 27.46 -4.63 6.15
CA VAL A 213 26.72 -4.18 4.94
C VAL A 213 27.01 -2.71 4.60
N SER A 214 27.46 -1.89 5.55
CA SER A 214 27.94 -0.53 5.27
C SER A 214 29.11 -0.13 6.16
N SER A 215 30.27 0.13 5.55
CA SER A 215 31.51 0.56 6.20
C SER A 215 31.49 2.05 6.60
N ARG A 216 30.60 2.44 7.53
CA ARG A 216 30.66 3.76 8.18
C ARG A 216 30.72 3.61 9.70
N GLY A 217 31.94 3.81 10.21
CA GLY A 217 32.24 4.38 11.53
C GLY A 217 31.56 3.72 12.74
N PHE A 218 32.17 2.66 13.25
CA PHE A 218 32.04 2.30 14.66
C PHE A 218 32.72 3.40 15.48
N ILE A 219 31.96 4.18 16.26
CA ILE A 219 32.48 5.24 17.12
C ILE A 219 32.46 4.74 18.57
N GLU A 220 33.63 4.69 19.19
CA GLU A 220 33.79 4.40 20.62
C GLU A 220 33.32 5.57 21.51
N SER A 221 32.93 5.20 22.73
CA SER A 221 32.22 5.97 23.75
C SER A 221 32.86 7.26 24.25
N GLU A 222 32.03 8.20 24.75
CA GLU A 222 32.22 9.08 25.94
C GLU A 222 31.16 10.21 25.93
N PHE A 223 29.90 9.95 26.31
CA PHE A 223 28.80 10.92 26.12
C PHE A 223 28.05 11.30 27.42
N ASP A 224 28.80 11.59 28.48
CA ASP A 224 28.25 12.33 29.64
C ASP A 224 28.99 13.65 29.92
N ARG A 225 29.83 14.14 28.99
CA ARG A 225 30.56 15.41 29.21
C ARG A 225 30.30 16.53 28.22
N PHE A 226 29.45 16.33 27.21
CA PHE A 226 29.03 17.39 26.28
C PHE A 226 27.64 17.04 25.74
N LEU A 227 26.58 17.69 26.22
CA LEU A 227 25.37 17.83 25.41
C LEU A 227 25.79 18.61 24.15
N LYS A 228 26.13 17.87 23.09
CA LYS A 228 26.66 18.42 21.84
C LYS A 228 25.63 18.45 20.72
N TYR A 229 24.49 17.80 20.93
CA TYR A 229 23.47 17.60 19.90
C TYR A 229 22.21 18.42 20.20
N ASN A 230 21.77 19.17 19.20
CA ASN A 230 20.54 19.94 19.17
C ASN A 230 19.54 19.27 18.21
N GLU A 231 18.34 19.85 18.08
CA GLU A 231 17.28 19.31 17.22
C GLU A 231 17.70 19.15 15.75
N ASN A 232 18.61 20.00 15.25
CA ASN A 232 19.13 19.90 13.88
C ASN A 232 20.02 18.67 13.67
N ASP A 233 20.72 18.21 14.71
CA ASP A 233 21.50 16.98 14.64
C ASP A 233 20.60 15.74 14.54
N LEU A 234 19.39 15.80 15.09
CA LEU A 234 18.37 14.75 14.93
C LEU A 234 17.78 14.73 13.51
N VAL A 235 17.68 15.91 12.87
CA VAL A 235 17.31 16.06 11.46
C VAL A 235 18.40 15.50 10.56
N GLU A 236 19.67 15.87 10.80
CA GLU A 236 20.82 15.37 10.03
C GLU A 236 20.99 13.84 10.20
N ALA A 237 20.79 13.33 11.41
CA ALA A 237 20.76 11.89 11.69
C ALA A 237 19.53 11.17 11.10
N GLY A 238 18.60 11.89 10.47
CA GLY A 238 17.39 11.36 9.83
C GLY A 238 16.42 10.70 10.82
N ILE A 239 16.58 10.96 12.11
CA ILE A 239 15.73 10.44 13.18
C ILE A 239 14.41 11.21 13.20
N ILE A 240 14.47 12.50 12.88
CA ILE A 240 13.30 13.35 12.61
C ILE A 240 13.45 14.00 11.22
N GLY A 241 12.35 14.22 10.50
CA GLY A 241 12.40 14.76 9.13
C GLY A 241 12.63 16.27 9.03
N ALA A 242 12.32 17.00 10.11
CA ALA A 242 12.46 18.45 10.27
C ALA A 242 12.35 18.78 11.79
N PRO A 243 12.56 20.04 12.23
CA PRO A 243 12.22 20.44 13.59
C PRO A 243 10.76 20.12 13.94
N LEU A 244 10.51 19.65 15.16
CA LEU A 244 9.19 19.22 15.64
C LEU A 244 8.19 20.39 15.66
N ALA A 245 8.68 21.60 15.95
CA ALA A 245 7.89 22.83 15.87
C ALA A 245 7.36 23.12 14.45
N GLU A 246 7.99 22.55 13.42
CA GLU A 246 7.61 22.64 12.00
C GLU A 246 6.85 21.41 11.52
N GLY A 247 6.50 20.48 12.41
CA GLY A 247 5.77 19.26 12.09
C GLY A 247 6.64 18.10 11.57
N GLY A 248 7.93 18.08 11.93
CA GLY A 248 8.84 16.98 11.59
C GLY A 248 8.37 15.62 12.10
N LEU A 249 8.34 14.63 11.22
CA LEU A 249 7.93 13.26 11.55
C LEU A 249 9.12 12.42 12.03
N ILE A 250 8.86 11.52 12.98
CA ILE A 250 9.87 10.63 13.56
C ILE A 250 10.04 9.39 12.69
N CYS A 251 11.28 9.08 12.30
CA CYS A 251 11.60 7.84 11.61
C CYS A 251 11.72 6.68 12.62
N ILE A 252 10.66 5.89 12.77
CA ILE A 252 10.58 4.78 13.75
C ILE A 252 11.74 3.79 13.61
N THR A 253 12.15 3.47 12.39
CA THR A 253 13.29 2.57 12.13
C THR A 253 14.60 3.13 12.68
N ARG A 254 14.85 4.44 12.53
CA ARG A 254 16.07 5.08 13.07
C ARG A 254 15.98 5.32 14.57
N LEU A 255 14.78 5.58 15.09
CA LEU A 255 14.53 5.64 16.53
C LEU A 255 14.81 4.29 17.20
N GLN A 256 14.37 3.18 16.61
CA GLN A 256 14.68 1.83 17.10
C GLN A 256 16.19 1.55 17.06
N GLN A 257 16.91 2.00 16.03
CA GLN A 257 18.37 1.89 15.98
C GLN A 257 19.07 2.72 17.07
N LEU A 258 18.56 3.93 17.34
CA LEU A 258 19.05 4.76 18.44
C LEU A 258 18.83 4.07 19.80
N HIS A 259 17.62 3.53 20.04
CA HIS A 259 17.32 2.78 21.26
C HIS A 259 18.23 1.57 21.42
N ASN A 260 18.46 0.80 20.37
CA ASN A 260 19.35 -0.36 20.39
C ASN A 260 20.81 0.03 20.69
N GLY A 261 21.29 1.12 20.10
CA GLY A 261 22.61 1.68 20.39
C GLY A 261 22.75 2.14 21.85
N ALA A 262 21.72 2.82 22.38
CA ALA A 262 21.69 3.26 23.77
C ALA A 262 21.67 2.09 24.76
N LEU A 263 20.86 1.05 24.49
CA LEU A 263 20.82 -0.18 25.28
C LEU A 263 22.17 -0.91 25.30
N THR A 264 22.84 -0.99 24.15
CA THR A 264 24.19 -1.57 24.04
C THR A 264 25.22 -0.78 24.85
N GLN A 265 25.16 0.55 24.82
CA GLN A 265 26.06 1.38 25.62
C GLN A 265 25.84 1.17 27.12
N LEU A 266 24.58 1.06 27.56
CA LEU A 266 24.24 0.76 28.94
C LEU A 266 24.71 -0.64 29.36
N GLY A 267 24.50 -1.67 28.52
CA GLY A 267 24.99 -3.03 28.78
C GLY A 267 26.51 -3.09 28.93
N ASN A 268 27.26 -2.38 28.08
CA ASN A 268 28.72 -2.30 28.19
C ASN A 268 29.18 -1.59 29.48
N LYS A 269 28.46 -0.54 29.90
CA LYS A 269 28.73 0.14 31.18
C LYS A 269 28.49 -0.81 32.37
N LEU A 270 27.40 -1.58 32.33
CA LEU A 270 27.05 -2.54 33.39
C LEU A 270 28.09 -3.66 33.50
N SER A 271 28.47 -4.28 32.38
CA SER A 271 29.48 -5.34 32.36
C SER A 271 30.85 -4.86 32.87
N ARG A 272 31.24 -3.61 32.56
CA ARG A 272 32.47 -3.00 33.11
C ARG A 272 32.38 -2.78 34.62
N LEU A 273 31.21 -2.40 35.14
CA LEU A 273 30.97 -2.23 36.58
C LEU A 273 31.03 -3.57 37.32
N GLU A 274 30.44 -4.63 36.76
CA GLU A 274 30.52 -5.98 37.33
C GLU A 274 31.96 -6.48 37.36
N ALA A 275 32.71 -6.32 36.26
CA ALA A 275 34.12 -6.72 36.19
C ALA A 275 34.99 -5.98 37.23
N THR A 276 34.70 -4.69 37.47
CA THR A 276 35.43 -3.92 38.49
C THR A 276 35.03 -4.29 39.91
N LEU A 277 33.77 -4.63 40.17
CA LEU A 277 33.32 -5.14 41.47
C LEU A 277 33.97 -6.48 41.83
N VAL A 278 33.97 -7.44 40.91
CA VAL A 278 34.62 -8.74 41.11
C VAL A 278 36.11 -8.57 41.42
N ALA A 279 36.82 -7.71 40.67
CA ALA A 279 38.23 -7.43 40.91
C ALA A 279 38.51 -6.78 42.29
N LEU A 280 37.56 -5.98 42.81
CA LEU A 280 37.66 -5.38 44.14
C LEU A 280 37.37 -6.40 45.25
N GLU A 281 36.39 -7.28 45.07
CA GLU A 281 36.09 -8.37 46.01
C GLU A 281 37.26 -9.34 46.14
N GLU A 282 37.87 -9.76 45.02
CA GLU A 282 39.06 -10.62 45.03
C GLU A 282 40.26 -9.96 45.72
N ARG A 283 40.38 -8.63 45.60
CA ARG A 283 41.45 -7.87 46.26
C ARG A 283 41.20 -7.76 47.77
N ASN A 284 39.96 -7.60 48.20
CA ASN A 284 39.60 -7.55 49.62
C ASN A 284 39.69 -8.92 50.30
N ALA A 285 39.42 -10.01 49.57
CA ALA A 285 39.57 -11.38 50.10
C ALA A 285 41.03 -11.81 50.33
N ARG A 286 42.02 -11.06 49.80
CA ARG A 286 43.46 -11.32 49.93
C ARG A 286 44.15 -10.47 51.02
N LEU A 287 43.40 -9.63 51.73
CA LEU A 287 43.86 -8.83 52.87
C LEU A 287 43.39 -9.45 54.18
#